data_AF-A0A0M2SKL2-F1
#
_entry.id   AF-A0A0M2SKL2-F1
#
_cell.length_a   1.000
_cell.length_b   1.000
_cell.length_c   1.000
_cell.angle_alpha   90.00
_cell.angle_beta   90.00
_cell.angle_gamma   90.00
#
_symmetry.space_group_name_H-M   'P 1'
#
loop_
_entity.id
_entity.type
_entity.pdbx_description
1 polymer ?
#
loop_
_entity_poly.entity_id
_entity_poly.type
_entity_poly.pdbx_seq_one_letter_code
_entity_poly.pdbx_strand_id
1 'polypeptide(L)'
;MENQDASIEETEAEINDIRTSILEVKETIQSIFAEQMSSTGVVPDGLQEAEDPTYEVGSQAIIKADHMPGMYGAEATIAGAFDTVAYSVTYYPTTGGDPVENHKWVIHEELEGPGEAPLEPGTEVTLDADHMKGMDGATAVIESAEDTTVYMLDFTTTTGEKVENHKWVTESELSPVE
;
A
#
# COMPACT_ATOMS: atom_id res chain seq x y z
N MET A 1 -5.72 32.33 46.77
CA MET A 1 -5.32 32.50 45.36
C MET A 1 -4.16 31.56 45.04
N GLU A 2 -3.13 31.43 45.88
CA GLU A 2 -1.97 30.52 45.64
C GLU A 2 -2.32 29.03 45.39
N ASN A 3 -3.33 28.46 46.06
CA ASN A 3 -3.70 27.04 45.85
C ASN A 3 -4.43 26.74 44.54
N GLN A 4 -5.00 27.75 43.85
CA GLN A 4 -5.66 27.53 42.55
C GLN A 4 -4.66 27.53 41.41
N ASP A 5 -3.65 28.41 41.45
CA ASP A 5 -2.60 28.48 40.43
C ASP A 5 -1.75 27.19 40.41
N ALA A 6 -1.41 26.63 41.58
CA ALA A 6 -0.70 25.35 41.67
C ALA A 6 -1.49 24.17 41.08
N SER A 7 -2.83 24.16 41.24
CA SER A 7 -3.68 23.11 40.66
C SER A 7 -3.85 23.21 39.14
N ILE A 8 -3.77 24.44 38.61
CA ILE A 8 -3.81 24.69 37.17
C ILE A 8 -2.49 24.25 36.53
N GLU A 9 -1.36 24.58 37.14
CA GLU A 9 -0.03 24.18 36.65
C GLU A 9 0.14 22.65 36.61
N GLU A 10 -0.34 21.93 37.64
CA GLU A 10 -0.36 20.46 37.67
C GLU A 10 -1.24 19.89 36.54
N THR A 11 -2.43 20.46 36.32
CA THR A 11 -3.33 20.04 35.24
C THR A 11 -2.71 20.32 33.85
N GLU A 12 -2.02 21.45 33.69
CA GLU A 12 -1.33 21.79 32.43
C GLU A 12 -0.17 20.84 32.14
N ALA A 13 0.57 20.42 33.16
CA ALA A 13 1.62 19.41 33.03
C ALA A 13 1.04 18.05 32.59
N GLU A 14 -0.03 17.58 33.24
CA GLU A 14 -0.71 16.33 32.85
C GLU A 14 -1.25 16.40 31.41
N ILE A 15 -1.83 17.53 31.01
CA ILE A 15 -2.30 17.74 29.62
C ILE A 15 -1.13 17.67 28.64
N ASN A 16 0.04 18.22 28.99
CA ASN A 16 1.21 18.20 28.14
C ASN A 16 1.80 16.78 27.99
N ASP A 17 1.80 16.00 29.07
CA ASP A 17 2.24 14.60 29.05
C ASP A 17 1.29 13.74 28.19
N ILE A 18 -0.02 13.97 28.30
CA ILE A 18 -1.01 13.30 27.45
C ILE A 18 -0.80 13.68 25.98
N ARG A 19 -0.56 14.96 25.67
CA ARG A 19 -0.28 15.40 24.29
C ARG A 19 0.96 14.74 23.72
N THR A 20 2.01 14.62 24.52
CA THR A 20 3.25 13.95 24.12
C THR A 20 2.99 12.48 23.83
N SER A 21 2.28 11.79 24.72
CA SER A 21 1.91 10.37 24.53
C SER A 21 1.06 10.16 23.27
N ILE A 22 0.14 11.07 22.96
CA ILE A 22 -0.69 11.00 21.75
C ILE A 22 0.18 11.15 20.48
N LEU A 23 1.19 12.03 20.50
CA LEU A 23 2.11 12.20 19.38
C LEU A 23 2.94 10.93 19.15
N GLU A 24 3.47 10.32 20.21
CA GLU A 24 4.24 9.07 20.11
C GLU A 24 3.39 7.92 19.55
N VAL A 25 2.13 7.79 20.01
CA VAL A 25 1.19 6.80 19.48
C VAL A 25 0.90 7.05 18.00
N LYS A 26 0.76 8.31 17.59
CA LYS A 26 0.54 8.67 16.19
C LYS A 26 1.75 8.29 15.32
N GLU A 27 2.95 8.62 15.75
CA GLU A 27 4.20 8.26 15.04
C GLU A 27 4.34 6.74 14.92
N THR A 28 4.03 6.01 16.00
CA THR A 28 4.03 4.54 15.99
C THR A 28 3.05 3.98 14.95
N ILE A 29 1.83 4.52 14.86
CA ILE A 29 0.84 4.09 13.87
C ILE A 29 1.33 4.37 12.44
N GLN A 30 1.96 5.54 12.21
CA GLN A 30 2.52 5.90 10.90
C GLN A 30 3.64 4.93 10.48
N SER A 31 4.54 4.59 11.41
CA SER A 31 5.60 3.59 11.19
C SER A 31 5.01 2.22 10.84
N ILE A 32 3.97 1.77 11.55
CA ILE A 32 3.31 0.49 11.27
C ILE A 32 2.71 0.47 9.87
N PHE A 33 2.06 1.56 9.42
CA PHE A 33 1.52 1.61 8.06
C PHE A 33 2.61 1.59 7.00
N ALA A 34 3.72 2.30 7.19
CA ALA A 34 4.84 2.29 6.25
C ALA A 34 5.49 0.89 6.14
N GLU A 35 5.61 0.17 7.27
CA GLU A 35 6.06 -1.23 7.28
C GLU A 35 5.12 -2.13 6.49
N GLN A 36 3.80 -1.93 6.59
CA GLN A 36 2.80 -2.70 5.83
C GLN A 36 2.74 -2.37 4.34
N MET A 37 3.14 -1.16 3.94
CA MET A 37 3.22 -0.78 2.52
C MET A 37 4.49 -1.30 1.86
N SER A 38 5.52 -1.62 2.64
CA SER A 38 6.83 -2.04 2.13
C SER A 38 6.84 -3.52 1.81
N SER A 39 7.56 -3.91 0.76
CA SER A 39 7.75 -5.32 0.41
C SER A 39 9.22 -5.69 0.29
N THR A 40 9.49 -6.99 0.14
CA THR A 40 10.85 -7.50 -0.07
C THR A 40 11.42 -7.15 -1.45
N GLY A 41 10.61 -6.64 -2.37
CA GLY A 41 11.00 -6.37 -3.76
C GLY A 41 11.14 -7.63 -4.63
N VAL A 42 10.77 -8.81 -4.12
CA VAL A 42 10.75 -10.05 -4.90
C VAL A 42 9.69 -9.93 -5.99
N VAL A 43 10.08 -10.08 -7.25
CA VAL A 43 9.17 -10.05 -8.39
C VAL A 43 8.65 -11.47 -8.68
N PRO A 44 7.34 -11.66 -8.91
CA PRO A 44 6.78 -12.96 -9.28
C PRO A 44 7.41 -13.56 -10.53
N ASP A 45 7.56 -14.89 -10.56
CA ASP A 45 8.12 -15.59 -11.72
C ASP A 45 7.23 -15.41 -12.95
N GLY A 46 7.84 -15.10 -14.09
CA GLY A 46 7.14 -14.94 -15.36
C GLY A 46 6.49 -13.57 -15.58
N LEU A 47 6.55 -12.66 -14.60
CA LEU A 47 6.11 -11.28 -14.78
C LEU A 47 6.98 -10.58 -15.84
N GLN A 48 6.33 -10.01 -16.85
CA GLN A 48 7.00 -9.35 -17.96
C GLN A 48 7.35 -7.90 -17.60
N GLU A 49 8.63 -7.53 -17.72
CA GLU A 49 9.05 -6.13 -17.69
C GLU A 49 8.37 -5.35 -18.83
N ALA A 50 7.87 -4.15 -18.52
CA ALA A 50 7.22 -3.31 -19.51
C ALA A 50 8.22 -2.82 -20.56
N GLU A 51 7.87 -2.94 -21.85
CA GLU A 51 8.80 -2.56 -22.94
C GLU A 51 8.91 -1.04 -23.13
N ASP A 52 7.81 -0.30 -22.94
CA ASP A 52 7.72 1.15 -23.13
C ASP A 52 6.82 1.80 -22.05
N PRO A 53 7.20 1.74 -20.76
CA PRO A 53 6.40 2.32 -19.68
C PRO A 53 6.42 3.85 -19.75
N THR A 54 5.31 4.51 -19.39
CA THR A 54 5.27 5.98 -19.28
C THR A 54 6.31 6.51 -18.28
N TYR A 55 6.58 5.75 -17.22
CA TYR A 55 7.59 6.08 -16.21
C TYR A 55 8.69 5.02 -16.16
N GLU A 56 9.86 5.33 -16.72
CA GLU A 56 10.99 4.39 -16.75
C GLU A 56 11.50 4.05 -15.33
N VAL A 57 12.06 2.85 -15.16
CA VAL A 57 12.72 2.47 -13.90
C VAL A 57 13.83 3.46 -13.54
N GLY A 58 13.84 3.92 -12.29
CA GLY A 58 14.72 4.97 -11.78
C GLY A 58 14.24 6.40 -12.03
N SER A 59 13.18 6.60 -12.81
CA SER A 59 12.51 7.90 -12.93
C SER A 59 11.65 8.22 -11.71
N GLN A 60 11.16 9.46 -11.63
CA GLN A 60 10.30 9.91 -10.56
C GLN A 60 8.88 10.18 -11.05
N ALA A 61 7.91 9.94 -10.19
CA ALA A 61 6.50 10.24 -10.41
C ALA A 61 5.81 10.68 -9.10
N ILE A 62 4.67 11.36 -9.21
CA ILE A 62 3.81 11.70 -8.08
C ILE A 62 2.68 10.68 -7.98
N ILE A 63 2.55 10.05 -6.81
CA ILE A 63 1.49 9.08 -6.53
C ILE A 63 0.13 9.80 -6.46
N LYS A 64 -0.87 9.27 -7.17
CA LYS A 64 -2.28 9.67 -7.13
C LYS A 64 -3.20 8.60 -6.56
N ALA A 65 -2.67 7.40 -6.29
CA ALA A 65 -3.32 6.40 -5.46
C ALA A 65 -3.46 6.89 -4.01
N ASP A 66 -4.56 6.47 -3.37
CA ASP A 66 -4.81 6.66 -1.94
C ASP A 66 -5.19 5.31 -1.31
N HIS A 67 -4.45 4.26 -1.68
CA HIS A 67 -4.69 2.90 -1.20
C HIS A 67 -4.43 2.79 0.31
N MET A 68 -3.40 3.50 0.80
CA MET A 68 -3.04 3.59 2.20
C MET A 68 -2.66 5.02 2.59
N PRO A 69 -2.87 5.43 3.86
CA PRO A 69 -2.62 6.78 4.32
C PRO A 69 -1.19 7.24 4.05
N GLY A 70 -1.04 8.43 3.46
CA GLY A 70 0.27 9.03 3.21
C GLY A 70 0.85 8.75 1.83
N MET A 71 0.19 7.94 0.99
CA MET A 71 0.57 7.72 -0.41
C MET A 71 0.24 8.91 -1.30
N TYR A 72 -1.00 9.41 -1.25
CA TYR A 72 -1.45 10.44 -2.18
C TYR A 72 -0.59 11.70 -2.13
N GLY A 73 -0.04 12.08 -3.27
CA GLY A 73 0.81 13.25 -3.43
C GLY A 73 2.28 13.05 -3.04
N ALA A 74 2.67 11.86 -2.56
CA ALA A 74 4.07 11.54 -2.35
C ALA A 74 4.82 11.43 -3.68
N GLU A 75 6.04 11.95 -3.71
CA GLU A 75 6.99 11.72 -4.81
C GLU A 75 7.64 10.34 -4.61
N ALA A 76 7.62 9.54 -5.68
CA ALA A 76 8.11 8.18 -5.69
C ALA A 76 9.18 8.00 -6.77
N THR A 77 10.09 7.07 -6.54
CA THR A 77 11.01 6.54 -7.55
C THR A 77 10.47 5.22 -8.06
N ILE A 78 10.46 5.03 -9.38
CA ILE A 78 10.06 3.77 -10.00
C ILE A 78 11.14 2.72 -9.74
N ALA A 79 10.82 1.69 -8.96
CA ALA A 79 11.69 0.56 -8.66
C ALA A 79 11.52 -0.59 -9.68
N GLY A 80 10.34 -0.69 -10.31
CA GLY A 80 10.05 -1.66 -11.37
C GLY A 80 8.81 -1.26 -12.16
N ALA A 81 8.73 -1.69 -13.42
CA ALA A 81 7.62 -1.44 -14.33
C ALA A 81 7.33 -2.72 -15.13
N PHE A 82 6.08 -3.18 -15.11
CA PHE A 82 5.71 -4.50 -15.63
C PHE A 82 4.36 -4.45 -16.35
N ASP A 83 4.24 -5.18 -17.44
CA ASP A 83 2.98 -5.33 -18.17
C ASP A 83 2.26 -6.60 -17.68
N THR A 84 1.03 -6.44 -17.20
CA THR A 84 0.20 -7.54 -16.66
C THR A 84 -1.27 -7.13 -16.57
N VAL A 85 -2.13 -8.03 -16.09
CA VAL A 85 -3.48 -7.69 -15.64
C VAL A 85 -3.47 -7.48 -14.12
N ALA A 86 -3.77 -6.25 -13.71
CA ALA A 86 -3.99 -5.89 -12.31
C ALA A 86 -5.44 -6.17 -11.91
N TYR A 87 -5.63 -6.72 -10.71
CA TYR A 87 -6.95 -7.01 -10.13
C TYR A 87 -7.15 -6.25 -8.82
N SER A 88 -8.33 -5.65 -8.68
CA SER A 88 -8.83 -5.30 -7.35
C SER A 88 -9.59 -6.47 -6.80
N VAL A 89 -9.36 -6.83 -5.54
CA VAL A 89 -9.94 -8.03 -4.93
C VAL A 89 -10.56 -7.78 -3.57
N THR A 90 -11.59 -8.54 -3.23
CA THR A 90 -12.06 -8.67 -1.85
C THR A 90 -11.58 -10.01 -1.31
N TYR A 91 -10.83 -10.04 -0.21
CA TYR A 91 -10.27 -11.29 0.33
C TYR A 91 -10.48 -11.46 1.82
N TYR A 92 -10.49 -12.71 2.26
CA TYR A 92 -10.60 -13.10 3.67
C TYR A 92 -9.22 -13.46 4.21
N PRO A 93 -8.64 -12.67 5.13
CA PRO A 93 -7.29 -12.95 5.61
C PRO A 93 -7.18 -14.33 6.24
N THR A 94 -6.12 -15.07 5.94
CA THR A 94 -5.86 -16.41 6.50
C THR A 94 -5.66 -16.38 8.02
N THR A 95 -5.35 -15.20 8.57
CA THR A 95 -5.27 -14.95 10.02
C THR A 95 -6.63 -14.77 10.69
N GLY A 96 -7.74 -14.77 9.93
CA GLY A 96 -9.08 -14.42 10.38
C GLY A 96 -9.32 -12.92 10.48
N GLY A 97 -10.56 -12.53 10.72
CA GLY A 97 -11.01 -11.13 10.77
C GLY A 97 -12.11 -10.83 9.76
N ASP A 98 -12.43 -9.54 9.63
CA ASP A 98 -13.31 -9.04 8.57
C ASP A 98 -12.58 -9.09 7.21
N PRO A 99 -13.31 -9.21 6.08
CA PRO A 99 -12.70 -9.18 4.76
C PRO A 99 -12.04 -7.82 4.48
N VAL A 100 -10.96 -7.86 3.70
CA VAL A 100 -10.38 -6.64 3.11
C VAL A 100 -11.06 -6.43 1.77
N GLU A 101 -11.93 -5.44 1.71
CA GLU A 101 -12.75 -5.14 0.53
C GLU A 101 -11.99 -4.27 -0.47
N ASN A 102 -12.13 -4.56 -1.77
CA ASN A 102 -11.58 -3.76 -2.87
C ASN A 102 -10.08 -3.43 -2.73
N HIS A 103 -9.29 -4.38 -2.20
CA HIS A 103 -7.84 -4.27 -2.11
C HIS A 103 -7.25 -4.05 -3.50
N LYS A 104 -6.37 -3.06 -3.61
CA LYS A 104 -5.63 -2.71 -4.82
C LYS A 104 -4.14 -2.73 -4.51
N TRP A 105 -3.31 -3.42 -5.29
CA TRP A 105 -3.64 -4.36 -6.38
C TRP A 105 -2.92 -5.68 -6.14
N VAL A 106 -3.47 -6.77 -6.67
CA VAL A 106 -2.72 -8.00 -6.94
C VAL A 106 -2.64 -8.18 -8.45
N ILE A 107 -1.62 -8.86 -8.96
CA ILE A 107 -1.46 -9.09 -10.40
C ILE A 107 -1.72 -10.55 -10.77
N HIS A 108 -1.86 -10.85 -12.07
CA HIS A 108 -2.18 -12.20 -12.55
C HIS A 108 -1.18 -13.26 -12.10
N GLU A 109 0.10 -12.92 -12.05
CA GLU A 109 1.20 -13.78 -11.62
C GLU A 109 1.21 -14.05 -10.11
N GLU A 110 0.43 -13.30 -9.33
CA GLU A 110 0.28 -13.46 -7.89
C GLU A 110 -1.00 -14.25 -7.51
N LEU A 111 -1.51 -15.05 -8.44
CA LEU A 111 -2.66 -15.93 -8.24
C LEU A 111 -2.23 -17.40 -8.39
N GLU A 112 -2.79 -18.30 -7.58
CA GLU A 112 -2.51 -19.72 -7.71
C GLU A 112 -3.24 -20.32 -8.93
N GLY A 113 -2.49 -20.64 -9.99
CA GLY A 113 -2.99 -21.35 -11.17
C GLY A 113 -4.18 -20.68 -11.87
N PRO A 114 -4.10 -19.37 -12.21
CA PRO A 114 -5.25 -18.57 -12.62
C PRO A 114 -5.81 -18.94 -14.00
N GLY A 115 -5.07 -19.69 -14.82
CA GLY A 115 -5.45 -19.98 -16.20
C GLY A 115 -5.07 -18.82 -17.13
N GLU A 116 -5.99 -18.42 -18.00
CA GLU A 116 -5.77 -17.34 -18.97
C GLU A 116 -6.33 -16.02 -18.44
N ALA A 117 -5.56 -14.94 -18.59
CA ALA A 117 -6.00 -13.58 -18.28
C ALA A 117 -6.89 -12.97 -19.40
N PRO A 118 -7.75 -11.99 -19.09
CA PRO A 118 -8.11 -11.53 -17.75
C PRO A 118 -9.20 -12.41 -17.10
N LEU A 119 -9.21 -12.48 -15.77
CA LEU A 119 -10.31 -13.07 -15.00
C LEU A 119 -11.50 -12.11 -14.89
N GLU A 120 -12.72 -12.66 -14.98
CA GLU A 120 -13.95 -11.88 -14.90
C GLU A 120 -14.30 -11.49 -13.45
N PRO A 121 -14.94 -10.33 -13.22
CA PRO A 121 -15.48 -9.97 -11.91
C PRO A 121 -16.41 -11.07 -11.33
N GLY A 122 -16.27 -11.33 -10.03
CA GLY A 122 -16.96 -12.41 -9.31
C GLY A 122 -16.24 -13.76 -9.37
N THR A 123 -15.13 -13.87 -10.10
CA THR A 123 -14.29 -15.09 -10.08
C THR A 123 -13.64 -15.24 -8.70
N GLU A 124 -13.75 -16.44 -8.13
CA GLU A 124 -13.06 -16.81 -6.89
C GLU A 124 -11.66 -17.35 -7.24
N VAL A 125 -10.64 -16.85 -6.54
CA VAL A 125 -9.22 -17.19 -6.72
C VAL A 125 -8.54 -17.42 -5.37
N THR A 126 -7.37 -18.06 -5.38
CA THR A 126 -6.46 -18.10 -4.23
C THR A 126 -5.27 -17.18 -4.52
N LEU A 127 -4.93 -16.32 -3.55
CA LEU A 127 -3.81 -15.39 -3.67
C LEU A 127 -2.48 -16.07 -3.35
N ASP A 128 -1.48 -15.83 -4.19
CA ASP A 128 -0.04 -16.14 -3.99
C ASP A 128 0.75 -14.82 -3.84
N ALA A 129 0.14 -13.84 -3.16
CA ALA A 129 0.73 -12.56 -2.79
C ALA A 129 0.88 -12.46 -1.27
N ASP A 130 1.96 -11.85 -0.82
CA ASP A 130 2.25 -11.64 0.60
C ASP A 130 2.40 -10.17 1.00
N HIS A 131 1.74 -9.25 0.26
CA HIS A 131 1.87 -7.80 0.45
C HIS A 131 1.54 -7.38 1.88
N MET A 132 0.56 -8.05 2.49
CA MET A 132 0.22 -7.88 3.90
C MET A 132 0.02 -9.24 4.58
N LYS A 133 0.27 -9.27 5.88
CA LYS A 133 0.05 -10.46 6.71
C LYS A 133 -1.38 -11.01 6.53
N GLY A 134 -1.47 -12.27 6.14
CA GLY A 134 -2.73 -12.98 5.96
C GLY A 134 -3.28 -12.94 4.52
N MET A 135 -2.58 -12.32 3.57
CA MET A 135 -2.93 -12.34 2.15
C MET A 135 -2.56 -13.67 1.48
N ASP A 136 -1.36 -14.18 1.73
CA ASP A 136 -0.88 -15.44 1.16
C ASP A 136 -1.82 -16.61 1.50
N GLY A 137 -2.25 -17.34 0.47
CA GLY A 137 -3.21 -18.43 0.53
C GLY A 137 -4.66 -18.01 0.83
N ALA A 138 -4.97 -16.71 0.87
CA ALA A 138 -6.33 -16.25 1.11
C ALA A 138 -7.23 -16.49 -0.11
N THR A 139 -8.48 -16.89 0.15
CA THR A 139 -9.53 -16.87 -0.86
C THR A 139 -9.96 -15.42 -1.12
N ALA A 140 -9.98 -15.06 -2.39
CA ALA A 140 -10.35 -13.74 -2.85
C ALA A 140 -11.37 -13.79 -4.00
N VAL A 141 -12.13 -12.71 -4.14
CA VAL A 141 -13.06 -12.50 -5.24
C VAL A 141 -12.54 -11.34 -6.08
N ILE A 142 -12.43 -11.54 -7.40
CA ILE A 142 -12.08 -10.48 -8.35
C ILE A 142 -13.21 -9.46 -8.41
N GLU A 143 -12.92 -8.20 -8.09
CA GLU A 143 -13.90 -7.09 -8.20
C GLU A 143 -13.78 -6.38 -9.54
N SER A 144 -12.54 -6.18 -10.02
CA SER A 144 -12.26 -5.60 -11.33
C SER A 144 -10.90 -6.07 -11.86
N ALA A 145 -10.72 -5.97 -13.17
CA ALA A 145 -9.51 -6.34 -13.89
C ALA A 145 -9.11 -5.20 -14.84
N GLU A 146 -7.82 -4.89 -14.90
CA GLU A 146 -7.25 -3.86 -15.77
C GLU A 146 -5.97 -4.39 -16.41
N ASP A 147 -5.94 -4.51 -17.74
CA ASP A 147 -4.72 -4.78 -18.52
C ASP A 147 -3.93 -3.47 -18.67
N THR A 148 -2.79 -3.37 -18.00
CA THR A 148 -2.08 -2.10 -17.78
C THR A 148 -0.62 -2.32 -17.35
N THR A 149 0.18 -1.26 -17.38
CA THR A 149 1.49 -1.26 -16.73
C THR A 149 1.30 -1.04 -15.23
N VAL A 150 1.85 -1.94 -14.42
CA VAL A 150 1.95 -1.81 -12.97
C VAL A 150 3.36 -1.41 -12.57
N TYR A 151 3.45 -0.65 -11.48
CA TYR A 151 4.70 -0.11 -10.98
C TYR A 151 4.94 -0.55 -9.54
N MET A 152 6.21 -0.88 -9.27
CA MET A 152 6.75 -1.04 -7.93
C MET A 152 7.48 0.25 -7.55
N LEU A 153 7.27 0.78 -6.34
CA LEU A 153 7.71 2.11 -5.97
C LEU A 153 8.53 2.16 -4.68
N ASP A 154 9.55 3.02 -4.66
CA ASP A 154 10.17 3.51 -3.44
C ASP A 154 9.71 4.94 -3.19
N PHE A 155 9.23 5.25 -1.98
CA PHE A 155 8.78 6.61 -1.66
C PHE A 155 8.91 6.93 -0.18
N THR A 156 8.77 8.21 0.16
CA THR A 156 8.54 8.66 1.53
C THR A 156 7.09 9.13 1.61
N THR A 157 6.32 8.58 2.54
CA THR A 157 4.94 9.00 2.79
C THR A 157 4.88 10.51 3.01
N THR A 158 3.74 11.14 2.75
CA THR A 158 3.54 12.57 3.05
C THR A 158 3.65 12.91 4.55
N THR A 159 3.73 11.88 5.40
CA THR A 159 3.97 11.98 6.83
C THR A 159 5.43 11.75 7.25
N GLY A 160 6.33 11.37 6.34
CA GLY A 160 7.78 11.31 6.57
C GLY A 160 8.38 9.90 6.71
N GLU A 161 7.56 8.85 6.70
CA GLU A 161 8.02 7.46 6.79
C GLU A 161 8.45 6.90 5.44
N LYS A 162 9.53 6.12 5.42
CA LYS A 162 10.05 5.47 4.21
C LYS A 162 9.28 4.20 3.88
N VAL A 163 9.02 4.00 2.60
CA VAL A 163 8.41 2.80 2.04
C VAL A 163 9.27 2.32 0.89
N GLU A 164 9.62 1.03 0.90
CA GLU A 164 10.48 0.41 -0.12
C GLU A 164 9.72 -0.70 -0.84
N ASN A 165 9.89 -0.76 -2.17
CA ASN A 165 9.31 -1.76 -3.05
C ASN A 165 7.80 -1.93 -2.89
N HIS A 166 7.06 -0.83 -2.74
CA HIS A 166 5.61 -0.87 -2.62
C HIS A 166 4.98 -1.47 -3.88
N LYS A 167 4.08 -2.43 -3.67
CA LYS A 167 3.31 -3.14 -4.69
C LYS A 167 1.82 -2.92 -4.45
N TRP A 168 1.02 -2.61 -5.45
CA TRP A 168 1.38 -2.07 -6.77
C TRP A 168 0.58 -0.78 -6.96
N VAL A 169 1.01 0.05 -7.91
CA VAL A 169 0.15 1.11 -8.47
C VAL A 169 0.08 0.94 -9.98
N THR A 170 -1.03 1.34 -10.59
CA THR A 170 -1.16 1.33 -12.05
C THR A 170 -0.64 2.63 -12.66
N GLU A 171 -0.39 2.63 -13.97
CA GLU A 171 0.06 3.83 -14.69
C GLU A 171 -0.84 5.05 -14.49
N SER A 172 -2.16 4.84 -14.45
CA SER A 172 -3.15 5.91 -14.26
C SER A 172 -3.16 6.49 -12.84
N GLU A 173 -2.56 5.79 -11.88
CA GLU A 173 -2.41 6.19 -10.49
C GLU A 173 -1.11 6.98 -10.25
N LEU A 174 -0.38 7.30 -11.31
CA LEU A 174 0.82 8.12 -11.30
C LEU A 174 0.62 9.38 -12.16
N SER A 175 1.36 10.44 -11.82
CA SER A 175 1.49 11.62 -12.66
C SER A 175 2.95 12.08 -12.74
N PRO A 176 3.36 12.80 -13.79
CA PRO A 176 4.72 13.34 -13.90
C PRO A 176 5.08 14.28 -12.74
N VAL A 177 6.36 14.32 -12.38
CA VAL A 177 6.92 15.40 -11.56
C VAL A 177 6.99 16.67 -12.41
N GLU A 178 6.64 17.82 -11.84
CA GLU A 178 6.73 19.13 -12.52
C GLU A 178 8.17 19.64 -12.68
#